data_AF-A0A7V6Q4G7-F1
#
_entry.id   AF-A0A7V6Q4G7-F1
#
_cell.length_a   1.000
_cell.length_b   1.000
_cell.length_c   1.000
_cell.angle_alpha   90.00
_cell.angle_beta   90.00
_cell.angle_gamma   90.00
#
_symmetry.space_group_name_H-M   'P 1'
#
loop_
_entity.id
_entity.type
_entity.pdbx_description
1 polymer ?
#
loop_
_entity_poly.entity_id
_entity_poly.type
_entity_poly.pdbx_seq_one_letter_code
_entity_poly.pdbx_strand_id
1 'polypeptide(L)'
;MQEKAHIMDETAINRALVRISHEIVEKNKGVADVALVGIRRRGVPLARRMASYISSIEGIEIPVGILDITLYRDDLSSLSSQPVVHKTEIPFNISDKKIVLVDDVIYTGRTVRAALDALADIGRARMIQLAVLIDRGHRELPIRPDYVGKNVPTSRDEVVKVKLEEIDGENCVVILKR
;
A
#
# COMPACT_ATOMS: atom_id res chain seq x y z
N MET A 1 -18.53 -14.14 -9.60
CA MET A 1 -18.06 -13.85 -8.23
C MET A 1 -19.21 -13.22 -7.46
N GLN A 2 -19.53 -13.78 -6.29
CA GLN A 2 -20.60 -13.27 -5.42
C GLN A 2 -19.98 -12.57 -4.21
N GLU A 3 -20.56 -11.45 -3.78
CA GLU A 3 -20.17 -10.81 -2.53
C GLU A 3 -20.52 -11.72 -1.35
N LYS A 4 -19.51 -12.05 -0.55
CA LYS A 4 -19.66 -12.87 0.66
C LYS A 4 -19.87 -11.99 1.88
N ALA A 5 -19.12 -10.90 2.00
CA ALA A 5 -19.15 -10.04 3.17
C ALA A 5 -18.61 -8.64 2.87
N HIS A 6 -19.26 -7.64 3.45
CA HIS A 6 -18.76 -6.27 3.53
C HIS A 6 -17.96 -6.10 4.84
N ILE A 7 -16.66 -5.85 4.74
CA ILE A 7 -15.75 -5.91 5.90
C ILE A 7 -15.26 -4.56 6.41
N MET A 8 -15.30 -3.51 5.59
CA MET A 8 -15.03 -2.13 6.01
C MET A 8 -15.88 -1.16 5.21
N ASP A 9 -16.56 -0.25 5.91
CA ASP A 9 -17.17 0.96 5.33
C ASP A 9 -16.15 2.11 5.32
N GLU A 10 -16.56 3.24 4.75
CA GLU A 10 -15.74 4.46 4.71
C GLU A 10 -15.23 4.88 6.09
N THR A 11 -16.10 4.87 7.09
CA THR A 11 -15.74 5.22 8.48
C THR A 11 -14.67 4.29 9.03
N ALA A 12 -14.75 2.99 8.76
CA ALA A 12 -13.73 2.02 9.16
C ALA A 12 -12.41 2.22 8.40
N ILE A 13 -12.46 2.54 7.09
CA ILE A 13 -11.26 2.85 6.30
C ILE A 13 -10.56 4.08 6.89
N ASN A 14 -11.29 5.17 7.10
CA ASN A 14 -10.71 6.41 7.63
C ASN A 14 -10.11 6.20 9.03
N ARG A 15 -10.80 5.48 9.92
CA ARG A 15 -10.25 5.13 11.25
C ARG A 15 -8.96 4.30 11.16
N ALA A 16 -8.91 3.34 10.24
CA ALA A 16 -7.71 2.53 10.04
C ALA A 16 -6.53 3.37 9.53
N LEU A 17 -6.76 4.28 8.58
CA LEU A 17 -5.72 5.16 8.04
C LEU A 17 -5.20 6.17 9.06
N VAL A 18 -6.08 6.74 9.89
CA VAL A 18 -5.67 7.61 11.01
C VAL A 18 -4.79 6.83 11.99
N ARG A 19 -5.19 5.61 12.38
CA ARG A 19 -4.39 4.76 13.28
C ARG A 19 -3.02 4.44 12.68
N ILE A 20 -2.96 3.99 11.43
CA ILE A 20 -1.68 3.72 10.75
C ILE A 20 -0.80 4.97 10.72
N SER A 21 -1.39 6.15 10.49
CA SER A 21 -0.66 7.42 10.47
C SER A 21 0.01 7.72 11.81
N HIS A 22 -0.69 7.53 12.92
CA HIS A 22 -0.10 7.63 14.26
C HIS A 22 1.02 6.60 14.49
N GLU A 23 0.80 5.34 14.11
CA GLU A 23 1.81 4.29 14.24
C GLU A 23 3.09 4.60 13.45
N ILE A 24 2.97 5.17 12.25
CA ILE A 24 4.10 5.62 11.44
C ILE A 24 4.87 6.71 12.17
N VAL A 25 4.19 7.73 12.71
CA VAL A 25 4.83 8.83 13.45
C VAL A 25 5.57 8.32 14.67
N GLU A 26 4.90 7.49 15.49
CA GLU A 26 5.46 6.94 16.73
C GLU A 26 6.68 6.05 16.46
N LYS A 27 6.55 5.09 15.54
CA LYS A 27 7.62 4.15 15.22
C LYS A 27 8.85 4.83 14.61
N ASN A 28 8.65 5.91 13.87
CA ASN A 28 9.73 6.66 13.25
C ASN A 28 10.32 7.78 14.14
N LYS A 29 9.72 8.03 15.31
CA LYS A 29 10.07 9.11 16.26
C LYS A 29 9.96 10.49 15.61
N GLY A 30 8.80 10.74 14.99
CA GLY A 30 8.56 11.90 14.14
C GLY A 30 8.79 11.60 12.65
N VAL A 31 8.69 12.63 11.82
CA VAL A 31 8.54 12.48 10.36
C VAL A 31 9.60 13.15 9.50
N ALA A 32 10.65 13.71 10.11
CA ALA A 32 11.68 14.51 9.42
C ALA A 32 12.30 13.80 8.19
N ASP A 33 12.49 12.48 8.27
CA ASP A 33 13.10 11.68 7.20
C ASP A 33 12.12 10.66 6.57
N VAL A 34 10.83 10.77 6.86
CA VAL A 34 9.82 9.82 6.38
C VAL A 34 9.29 10.28 5.03
N ALA A 35 9.10 9.35 4.10
CA ALA A 35 8.35 9.56 2.87
C ALA A 35 7.46 8.36 2.58
N LEU A 36 6.28 8.61 2.01
CA LEU A 36 5.35 7.55 1.62
C LEU A 36 5.50 7.25 0.12
N VAL A 37 5.43 5.99 -0.25
CA VAL A 37 5.42 5.57 -1.66
C VAL A 37 4.24 4.64 -1.89
N GLY A 38 3.22 5.14 -2.60
CA GLY A 38 2.05 4.35 -2.95
C GLY A 38 2.30 3.45 -4.14
N ILE A 39 2.07 2.14 -3.97
CA ILE A 39 2.11 1.18 -5.07
C ILE A 39 0.83 1.34 -5.90
N ARG A 40 0.95 1.46 -7.22
CA ARG A 40 -0.22 1.57 -8.09
C ARG A 40 -1.10 0.32 -8.01
N ARG A 41 -2.44 0.45 -8.06
CA ARG A 41 -3.22 1.69 -8.26
C ARG A 41 -3.72 2.29 -6.95
N ARG A 42 -4.32 1.49 -6.06
CA ARG A 42 -5.01 1.95 -4.85
C ARG A 42 -4.08 2.28 -3.68
N GLY A 43 -2.83 1.82 -3.67
CA GLY A 43 -1.84 2.27 -2.68
C GLY A 43 -1.56 3.78 -2.76
N VAL A 44 -1.71 4.40 -3.93
CA VAL A 44 -1.50 5.84 -4.15
C VAL A 44 -2.49 6.72 -3.38
N PRO A 45 -3.82 6.61 -3.58
CA PRO A 45 -4.77 7.40 -2.80
C PRO A 45 -4.64 7.15 -1.29
N LEU A 46 -4.38 5.90 -0.87
CA LEU A 46 -4.13 5.59 0.54
C LEU A 46 -2.90 6.32 1.09
N ALA A 47 -1.79 6.35 0.34
CA ALA A 47 -0.58 7.09 0.72
C ALA A 47 -0.85 8.58 0.86
N ARG A 48 -1.60 9.18 -0.07
CA ARG A 48 -1.97 10.60 -0.01
C ARG A 48 -2.85 10.92 1.21
N ARG A 49 -3.85 10.09 1.50
CA ARG A 49 -4.70 10.24 2.69
C ARG A 49 -3.87 10.14 3.98
N MET A 50 -2.96 9.16 4.07
CA MET A 50 -2.07 9.03 5.23
C MET A 50 -1.11 10.21 5.37
N ALA A 51 -0.55 10.73 4.28
CA ALA A 51 0.28 11.94 4.34
C ALA A 51 -0.50 13.15 4.88
N SER A 52 -1.77 13.32 4.48
CA SER A 52 -2.63 14.38 5.01
C SER A 52 -2.90 14.23 6.52
N TYR A 53 -3.17 13.01 6.98
CA TYR A 53 -3.32 12.74 8.42
C TYR A 53 -2.03 12.99 9.19
N ILE A 54 -0.89 12.50 8.70
CA ILE A 54 0.42 12.74 9.31
C ILE A 54 0.72 14.24 9.37
N SER A 55 0.44 14.99 8.31
CA SER A 55 0.62 16.44 8.29
C SER A 55 -0.26 17.15 9.31
N SER A 56 -1.47 16.66 9.55
CA SER A 56 -2.37 17.20 10.58
C SER A 56 -1.89 16.88 12.00
N ILE A 57 -1.16 15.77 12.20
CA ILE A 57 -0.60 15.36 13.50
C ILE A 57 0.68 16.14 13.82
N GLU A 58 1.61 16.23 12.88
CA GLU A 58 2.97 16.76 13.09
C GLU A 58 3.13 18.23 12.67
N GLY A 59 2.16 18.79 11.93
CA GLY A 59 2.26 20.13 11.34
C GLY A 59 3.28 20.24 10.20
N ILE A 60 3.72 19.11 9.64
CA ILE A 60 4.74 19.02 8.58
C ILE A 60 4.21 18.19 7.43
N GLU A 61 4.31 18.71 6.20
CA GLU A 61 4.02 17.93 5.00
C GLU A 61 5.12 16.93 4.71
N ILE A 62 4.74 15.67 4.49
CA ILE A 62 5.68 14.61 4.12
C ILE A 62 5.62 14.29 2.61
N PRO A 63 6.74 13.96 1.96
CA PRO A 63 6.74 13.63 0.54
C PRO A 63 5.95 12.35 0.23
N VAL A 64 5.23 12.36 -0.89
CA VAL A 64 4.50 11.19 -1.41
C VAL A 64 4.96 10.88 -2.83
N GLY A 65 5.40 9.64 -3.04
CA GLY A 65 5.78 9.09 -4.34
C GLY A 65 4.77 8.08 -4.84
N ILE A 66 4.86 7.79 -6.15
CA ILE A 66 4.04 6.81 -6.85
C ILE A 66 4.99 5.80 -7.47
N LEU A 67 4.75 4.52 -7.20
CA LEU A 67 5.54 3.43 -7.78
C LEU A 67 4.67 2.56 -8.68
N ASP A 68 5.07 2.47 -9.94
CA ASP A 68 4.58 1.43 -10.82
C ASP A 68 5.57 0.26 -10.87
N ILE A 69 5.09 -0.92 -10.49
CA ILE A 69 5.87 -2.16 -10.43
C ILE A 69 5.60 -3.07 -11.64
N THR A 70 4.84 -2.60 -12.63
CA THR A 70 4.36 -3.43 -13.74
C THR A 70 5.50 -4.20 -14.41
N LEU A 71 6.66 -3.58 -14.64
CA LEU A 71 7.83 -4.24 -15.26
C LEU A 71 8.61 -5.19 -14.33
N TYR A 72 8.35 -5.15 -13.03
CA TYR A 72 9.08 -5.91 -12.00
C TYR A 72 8.35 -7.18 -11.56
N ARG A 73 7.13 -7.41 -12.05
CA ARG A 73 6.36 -8.59 -11.66
C ARG A 73 6.92 -9.84 -12.34
N ASP A 74 7.05 -10.90 -11.56
CA ASP A 74 7.57 -12.20 -11.99
C ASP A 74 6.55 -13.02 -12.80
N ASP A 75 5.28 -12.61 -12.81
CA ASP A 75 4.17 -13.26 -13.51
C ASP A 75 3.86 -12.66 -14.89
N LEU A 76 4.66 -11.70 -15.39
CA LEU A 76 4.40 -11.02 -16.67
C LEU A 76 4.29 -11.96 -17.87
N SER A 77 5.01 -13.07 -17.88
CA SER A 77 4.96 -14.06 -18.97
C SER A 77 3.64 -14.84 -19.03
N SER A 78 2.82 -14.79 -17.97
CA SER A 78 1.52 -15.46 -17.89
C SER A 78 0.34 -14.56 -18.28
N LEU A 79 0.59 -13.27 -18.52
CA LEU A 79 -0.43 -12.31 -18.95
C LEU A 79 -0.53 -12.31 -20.49
N SER A 80 -1.71 -12.65 -21.02
CA SER A 80 -1.99 -12.77 -22.46
C SER A 80 -2.04 -11.43 -23.22
N SER A 81 -1.86 -10.30 -22.53
CA SER A 81 -1.87 -8.94 -23.08
C SER A 81 -0.58 -8.20 -22.71
N GLN A 82 -0.05 -7.37 -23.62
CA GLN A 82 1.10 -6.51 -23.30
C GLN A 82 0.83 -5.69 -22.03
N PRO A 83 1.75 -5.70 -21.06
CA PRO A 83 1.55 -4.98 -19.80
C PRO A 83 1.53 -3.47 -20.05
N VAL A 84 0.49 -2.79 -19.56
CA VAL A 84 0.39 -1.33 -19.63
C VAL A 84 1.28 -0.72 -18.55
N VAL A 85 2.44 -0.21 -18.96
CA VAL A 85 3.37 0.48 -18.07
C VAL A 85 2.90 1.91 -17.84
N HIS A 86 2.69 2.26 -16.58
CA HIS A 86 2.45 3.62 -16.12
C HIS A 86 3.73 4.23 -15.54
N LYS A 87 3.68 5.54 -15.27
CA LYS A 87 4.83 6.29 -14.77
C LYS A 87 5.03 6.07 -13.26
N THR A 88 6.28 5.80 -12.89
CA THR A 88 6.81 5.96 -11.52
C THR A 88 7.21 7.41 -11.31
N GLU A 89 6.77 8.01 -10.21
CA GLU A 89 6.93 9.43 -9.91
C GLU A 89 7.32 9.59 -8.44
N ILE A 90 8.62 9.74 -8.18
CA ILE A 90 9.16 9.95 -6.83
C ILE A 90 9.87 11.31 -6.83
N PRO A 91 9.18 12.41 -6.44
CA PRO A 91 9.68 13.78 -6.58
C PRO A 91 10.69 14.18 -5.48
N PHE A 92 11.39 13.20 -4.90
CA PHE A 92 12.32 13.39 -3.80
C PHE A 92 13.45 12.36 -3.89
N ASN A 93 14.59 12.68 -3.28
CA ASN A 93 15.68 11.71 -3.16
C ASN A 93 15.29 10.62 -2.15
N ILE A 94 15.37 9.36 -2.58
CA ILE A 94 15.12 8.17 -1.74
C ILE A 94 16.26 7.93 -0.76
N SER A 95 17.49 8.34 -1.12
CA SER A 95 18.69 8.06 -0.35
C SER A 95 18.58 8.58 1.08
N ASP A 96 18.93 7.73 2.05
CA ASP A 96 18.90 7.99 3.49
C ASP A 96 17.51 8.25 4.12
N LYS A 97 16.43 8.24 3.33
CA LYS A 97 15.06 8.35 3.83
C LYS A 97 14.54 7.04 4.42
N LYS A 98 13.54 7.16 5.31
CA LYS A 98 12.70 6.05 5.75
C LYS A 98 11.48 6.01 4.82
N ILE A 99 11.44 5.04 3.93
CA ILE A 99 10.35 4.89 2.96
C ILE A 99 9.28 3.98 3.54
N VAL A 100 8.03 4.44 3.56
CA VAL A 100 6.88 3.58 3.87
C VAL A 100 6.18 3.27 2.55
N LEU A 101 6.33 2.04 2.08
CA LEU A 101 5.53 1.50 0.98
C LEU A 101 4.08 1.38 1.44
N VAL A 102 3.15 1.77 0.57
CA VAL A 102 1.71 1.72 0.83
C VAL A 102 1.02 0.88 -0.22
N ASP A 103 0.29 -0.14 0.23
CA ASP A 103 -0.54 -1.01 -0.63
C ASP A 103 -1.95 -1.16 -0.06
N ASP A 104 -2.91 -1.55 -0.89
CA ASP A 104 -4.29 -1.77 -0.44
C ASP A 104 -4.46 -3.13 0.27
N VAL A 105 -3.97 -4.20 -0.34
CA VAL A 105 -4.09 -5.57 0.18
C VAL A 105 -2.78 -6.33 0.01
N ILE A 106 -2.21 -6.83 1.10
CA ILE A 106 -1.14 -7.82 1.01
C ILE A 106 -1.68 -9.24 1.00
N TYR A 107 -1.27 -10.00 -0.01
CA TYR A 107 -1.61 -11.42 -0.20
C TYR A 107 -0.34 -12.29 -0.18
N THR A 108 0.19 -12.69 -1.33
CA THR A 108 1.38 -13.54 -1.44
C THR A 108 2.68 -12.82 -1.05
N GLY A 109 2.70 -11.49 -1.16
CA GLY A 109 3.87 -10.64 -0.96
C GLY A 109 4.64 -10.28 -2.24
N ARG A 110 4.29 -10.85 -3.40
CA ARG A 110 5.01 -10.64 -4.67
C ARG A 110 4.98 -9.19 -5.16
N THR A 111 3.83 -8.51 -5.03
CA THR A 111 3.69 -7.07 -5.30
C THR A 111 4.71 -6.24 -4.52
N VAL A 112 4.85 -6.53 -3.22
CA VAL A 112 5.79 -5.81 -2.36
C VAL A 112 7.24 -6.16 -2.73
N ARG A 113 7.55 -7.42 -3.02
CA ARG A 113 8.89 -7.81 -3.51
C ARG A 113 9.28 -7.04 -4.77
N ALA A 114 8.38 -6.96 -5.75
CA ALA A 114 8.61 -6.16 -6.96
C ALA A 114 8.77 -4.66 -6.65
N ALA A 115 8.03 -4.13 -5.67
CA ALA A 115 8.19 -2.75 -5.20
C ALA A 115 9.55 -2.50 -4.54
N LEU A 116 10.07 -3.47 -3.79
CA LEU A 116 11.39 -3.38 -3.17
C LEU A 116 12.50 -3.31 -4.23
N ASP A 117 12.42 -4.13 -5.28
CA ASP A 117 13.39 -4.08 -6.39
C ASP A 117 13.31 -2.74 -7.12
N ALA A 118 12.10 -2.30 -7.47
CA ALA A 118 11.90 -1.04 -8.16
C ALA A 118 12.40 0.16 -7.35
N LEU A 119 12.24 0.15 -6.01
CA LEU A 119 12.82 1.18 -5.15
C LEU A 119 14.35 1.12 -5.13
N ALA A 120 14.94 -0.08 -5.08
CA ALA A 120 16.38 -0.27 -5.05
C ALA A 120 17.08 0.25 -6.31
N ASP A 121 16.42 0.13 -7.47
CA ASP A 121 16.90 0.68 -8.73
C ASP A 121 16.87 2.22 -8.78
N ILE A 122 16.00 2.84 -7.99
CA ILE A 122 15.85 4.31 -7.93
C ILE A 122 16.81 4.92 -6.90
N GLY A 123 17.08 4.25 -5.77
CA GLY A 123 18.00 4.75 -4.75
C GLY A 123 18.07 3.89 -3.50
N ARG A 124 18.90 4.31 -2.54
CA ARG A 124 19.18 3.54 -1.32
C ARG A 124 18.50 4.14 -0.09
N ALA A 125 17.27 3.71 0.17
CA ALA A 125 16.58 4.07 1.40
C ALA A 125 17.35 3.55 2.63
N ARG A 126 17.38 4.33 3.71
CA ARG A 126 17.93 3.88 5.01
C ARG A 126 17.09 2.79 5.63
N MET A 127 15.78 2.83 5.40
CA MET A 127 14.81 1.85 5.88
C MET A 127 13.63 1.81 4.93
N ILE A 128 13.11 0.62 4.67
CA ILE A 128 11.84 0.42 3.98
C ILE A 128 10.88 -0.27 4.94
N GLN A 129 9.71 0.34 5.11
CA GLN A 129 8.59 -0.18 5.90
C GLN A 129 7.40 -0.44 4.97
N LEU A 130 6.42 -1.20 5.42
CA LEU A 130 5.21 -1.50 4.66
C LEU A 130 3.95 -1.20 5.48
N ALA A 131 3.10 -0.34 4.94
CA ALA A 131 1.74 -0.08 5.41
C ALA A 131 0.71 -0.66 4.44
N VAL A 132 -0.27 -1.40 4.96
CA VAL A 132 -1.35 -1.97 4.16
C VAL A 132 -2.70 -1.72 4.81
N LEU A 133 -3.73 -1.49 4.00
CA LEU A 133 -5.09 -1.39 4.54
C LEU A 133 -5.57 -2.77 5.03
N ILE A 134 -5.40 -3.82 4.22
CA ILE A 134 -5.79 -5.19 4.56
C ILE A 134 -4.61 -6.15 4.51
N ASP A 135 -4.47 -6.95 5.56
CA ASP A 135 -3.69 -8.19 5.51
C ASP A 135 -4.63 -9.39 5.43
N ARG A 136 -4.56 -10.13 4.32
CA ARG A 136 -5.41 -11.31 4.10
C ARG A 136 -4.71 -12.66 4.30
N GLY A 137 -3.46 -12.66 4.75
CA GLY A 137 -2.64 -13.86 4.93
C GLY A 137 -2.13 -14.50 3.63
N HIS A 138 -1.85 -15.81 3.68
CA HIS A 138 -1.36 -16.65 2.56
C HIS A 138 -0.06 -16.17 1.91
N ARG A 139 0.92 -15.82 2.74
CA ARG A 139 2.25 -15.42 2.28
C ARG A 139 2.94 -16.55 1.53
N GLU A 140 3.57 -16.18 0.41
CA GLU A 140 4.49 -17.03 -0.35
C GLU A 140 5.93 -16.52 -0.25
N LEU A 141 6.09 -15.27 0.21
CA LEU A 141 7.37 -14.65 0.52
C LEU A 141 7.39 -14.24 2.00
N PRO A 142 8.56 -14.20 2.65
CA PRO A 142 8.71 -13.82 4.06
C PRO A 142 8.55 -12.30 4.27
N ILE A 143 7.47 -11.73 3.76
CA ILE A 143 7.17 -10.29 3.79
C ILE A 143 6.00 -10.06 4.75
N ARG A 144 6.24 -9.23 5.76
CA ARG A 144 5.26 -8.85 6.77
C ARG A 144 5.11 -7.33 6.77
N PRO A 145 3.87 -6.79 6.78
CA PRO A 145 3.67 -5.36 6.96
C PRO A 145 4.07 -4.90 8.36
N ASP A 146 4.61 -3.70 8.42
CA ASP A 146 4.85 -2.98 9.66
C ASP A 146 3.55 -2.41 10.23
N TYR A 147 2.63 -2.00 9.34
CA TYR A 147 1.36 -1.38 9.70
C TYR A 147 0.22 -2.04 8.93
N VAL A 148 -0.83 -2.44 9.65
CA VAL A 148 -1.98 -3.15 9.07
C VAL A 148 -3.25 -2.47 9.52
N GLY A 149 -4.13 -2.09 8.58
CA GLY A 149 -5.44 -1.52 8.86
C GLY A 149 -6.40 -2.53 9.48
N LYS A 150 -6.54 -3.70 8.85
CA LYS A 150 -7.31 -4.83 9.36
C LYS A 150 -6.73 -6.16 8.91
N ASN A 151 -6.61 -7.10 9.85
CA ASN A 151 -6.33 -8.50 9.54
C ASN A 151 -7.64 -9.21 9.19
N VAL A 152 -7.67 -9.90 8.05
CA VAL A 152 -8.85 -10.55 7.52
C VAL A 152 -8.49 -11.99 7.17
N PRO A 153 -8.85 -12.99 7.99
CA PRO A 153 -8.71 -14.38 7.62
C PRO A 153 -9.53 -14.67 6.36
N THR A 154 -8.88 -15.18 5.31
CA THR A 154 -9.54 -15.56 4.06
C THR A 154 -9.20 -16.99 3.67
N SER A 155 -10.02 -17.61 2.82
CA SER A 155 -9.61 -18.80 2.06
C SER A 155 -8.87 -18.41 0.77
N ARG A 156 -8.21 -19.38 0.10
CA ARG A 156 -7.54 -19.15 -1.18
C ARG A 156 -8.53 -18.81 -2.32
N ASP A 157 -9.77 -19.28 -2.20
CA ASP A 157 -10.85 -19.04 -3.17
C ASP A 157 -11.57 -17.70 -2.96
N GLU A 158 -11.24 -17.00 -1.88
CA GLU A 158 -11.76 -15.67 -1.60
C GLU A 158 -10.87 -14.58 -2.20
N VAL A 159 -11.50 -13.47 -2.55
CA VAL A 159 -10.82 -12.27 -3.06
C VAL A 159 -11.23 -11.09 -2.20
N VAL A 160 -10.26 -10.39 -1.63
CA VAL A 160 -10.51 -9.09 -0.99
C VAL A 160 -10.48 -8.03 -2.07
N LYS A 161 -11.55 -7.24 -2.18
CA LYS A 161 -11.64 -6.09 -3.08
C LYS A 161 -11.77 -4.83 -2.25
N VAL A 162 -10.74 -3.99 -2.33
CA VAL A 162 -10.77 -2.61 -1.82
C VAL A 162 -11.30 -1.72 -2.93
N LYS A 163 -12.26 -0.87 -2.59
CA LYS A 163 -12.78 0.21 -3.44
C LYS A 163 -12.52 1.54 -2.75
N LEU A 164 -12.02 2.50 -3.52
CA LEU A 164 -11.75 3.85 -3.04
C LEU A 164 -12.40 4.85 -3.96
N GLU A 165 -12.95 5.92 -3.39
CA GLU A 165 -13.65 6.99 -4.12
C GLU A 165 -12.88 7.47 -5.35
N GLU A 166 -11.56 7.66 -5.22
CA GLU A 166 -10.68 8.20 -6.27
C GLU A 166 -10.53 7.29 -7.50
N ILE A 167 -10.89 6.01 -7.38
CA ILE A 167 -10.70 4.99 -8.42
C ILE A 167 -12.04 4.33 -8.82
N ASP A 168 -12.90 4.09 -7.82
CA ASP A 168 -14.08 3.24 -7.92
C ASP A 168 -15.40 4.00 -7.66
N GLY A 169 -15.35 5.26 -7.19
CA GLY A 169 -16.54 6.07 -6.86
C GLY A 169 -17.28 5.64 -5.59
N GLU A 170 -16.65 4.80 -4.76
CA GLU A 170 -17.15 4.44 -3.42
C GLU A 170 -15.98 4.00 -2.51
N ASN A 171 -16.12 4.22 -1.21
CA ASN A 171 -15.17 3.77 -0.19
C ASN A 171 -15.70 2.53 0.54
N CYS A 172 -15.23 1.33 0.16
CA CYS A 172 -15.58 0.11 0.87
C CYS A 172 -14.55 -1.02 0.69
N VAL A 173 -14.61 -2.02 1.56
CA VAL A 173 -13.85 -3.26 1.39
C VAL A 173 -14.79 -4.45 1.51
N VAL A 174 -14.76 -5.31 0.50
CA VAL A 174 -15.61 -6.52 0.42
C VAL A 174 -14.78 -7.78 0.20
N ILE A 175 -15.29 -8.91 0.67
CA ILE A 175 -14.79 -10.25 0.34
C ILE A 175 -15.73 -10.85 -0.69
N LEU A 176 -15.16 -11.29 -1.82
CA LEU A 176 -15.86 -12.02 -2.86
C LEU A 176 -15.50 -13.50 -2.79
N LYS A 177 -16.45 -14.37 -3.10
CA LYS A 177 -16.21 -15.80 -3.31
C LYS A 177 -16.23 -16.10 -4.81
N ARG A 178 -15.25 -16.88 -5.26
CA ARG A 178 -15.24 -17.43 -6.63
C ARG A 178 -16.38 -18.41 -6.82
#